data_AF-S9QA64-F1
#
_entry.id   AF-S9QA64-F1
#
_cell.length_a   1.000
_cell.length_b   1.000
_cell.length_c   1.000
_cell.angle_alpha   90.00
_cell.angle_beta   90.00
_cell.angle_gamma   90.00
#
_symmetry.space_group_name_H-M   'P 1'
#
loop_
_entity.id
_entity.type
_entity.pdbx_description
1 polymer ?
#
loop_
_entity_poly.entity_id
_entity_poly.type
_entity_poly.pdbx_seq_one_letter_code
_entity_poly.pdbx_strand_id
1 'polypeptide(L)'
;MPAGYTEISPPNGEYDLYDCGSVVLDHVYIRGFIYLGTNCSGTVTIKNSIIAPPAGTNQRSILNNSNGGLTLNIMDTTIRPEPVPFGGTNAALTDHATNGCAPNCYINMNRVDVANSGGMCLCGENTIIENSWLHDNYIAHLADPSEAHTGGVFPYGGSGPVTIRNNRLEPGFNAGTGQPVNNYWQAITAVLFTQGTGGTVLRNYVAEGNFISLGAFDVGVENGEGLVFRNNVFGPNHWGETTTCSTSCGVTYADWSGNVKGDINGVKTSVVVPHP
;
A
#
# COMPACT_ATOMS: atom_id res chain seq x y z
N MET A 1 19.63 5.61 14.09
CA MET A 1 20.08 4.74 12.98
C MET A 1 20.44 3.36 13.52
N PRO A 2 19.94 2.27 12.92
CA PRO A 2 20.35 0.90 13.25
C PRO A 2 21.83 0.63 12.92
N ALA A 3 22.48 -0.25 13.67
CA ALA A 3 23.88 -0.60 13.43
C ALA A 3 24.06 -1.21 12.03
N GLY A 4 25.16 -0.83 11.35
CA GLY A 4 25.53 -1.36 10.02
C GLY A 4 25.04 -0.52 8.84
N TYR A 5 24.01 0.30 9.02
CA TYR A 5 23.44 1.11 7.95
C TYR A 5 24.29 2.36 7.64
N THR A 6 24.26 2.79 6.38
CA THR A 6 24.75 4.13 6.00
C THR A 6 23.60 5.12 6.11
N GLU A 7 23.74 6.15 6.95
CA GLU A 7 22.71 7.19 7.10
C GLU A 7 22.71 8.17 5.92
N ILE A 8 21.53 8.42 5.37
CA ILE A 8 21.24 9.53 4.45
C ILE A 8 20.23 10.43 5.17
N SER A 9 20.65 11.64 5.53
CA SER A 9 19.79 12.63 6.19
C SER A 9 19.74 13.90 5.35
N PRO A 10 18.79 14.01 4.40
CA PRO A 10 18.68 15.17 3.54
C PRO A 10 18.38 16.44 4.36
N PRO A 11 19.02 17.58 4.07
CA PRO A 11 18.87 18.81 4.86
C PRO A 11 17.45 19.36 4.84
N ASN A 12 16.71 19.11 3.75
CA ASN A 12 15.33 19.55 3.59
C ASN A 12 14.31 18.46 3.97
N GLY A 13 14.79 17.33 4.52
CA GLY A 13 13.96 16.16 4.85
C GLY A 13 13.56 15.30 3.65
N GLU A 14 13.88 15.70 2.42
CA GLU A 14 13.57 14.98 1.19
C GLU A 14 14.86 14.66 0.40
N TYR A 15 15.01 13.41 -0.02
CA TYR A 15 16.08 12.93 -0.87
C TYR A 15 15.61 12.91 -2.32
N ASP A 16 15.93 13.97 -3.04
CA ASP A 16 15.47 14.16 -4.41
C ASP A 16 16.37 13.46 -5.43
N LEU A 17 15.76 12.71 -6.34
CA LEU A 17 16.40 12.09 -7.48
C LEU A 17 15.76 12.62 -8.77
N TYR A 18 16.56 13.31 -9.60
CA TYR A 18 16.07 13.94 -10.85
C TYR A 18 16.67 13.34 -12.13
N ASP A 19 17.83 12.67 -12.09
CA ASP A 19 18.49 12.05 -13.26
C ASP A 19 19.00 10.65 -12.91
N CYS A 20 18.11 9.67 -12.95
CA CYS A 20 18.35 8.41 -12.27
C CYS A 20 19.32 7.48 -13.01
N GLY A 21 19.22 7.33 -14.33
CA GLY A 21 20.07 6.39 -15.08
C GLY A 21 20.04 4.99 -14.46
N SER A 22 21.04 4.66 -13.64
CA SER A 22 20.98 3.57 -12.67
C SER A 22 21.37 4.05 -11.27
N VAL A 23 20.42 4.04 -10.33
CA VAL A 23 20.66 4.33 -8.90
C VAL A 23 20.47 3.05 -8.09
N VAL A 24 21.38 2.78 -7.16
CA VAL A 24 21.25 1.72 -6.17
C VAL A 24 21.44 2.28 -4.77
N LEU A 25 20.40 2.17 -3.95
CA LEU A 25 20.41 2.46 -2.52
C LEU A 25 20.39 1.11 -1.79
N ASP A 26 21.53 0.68 -1.27
CA ASP A 26 21.70 -0.62 -0.61
C ASP A 26 22.20 -0.43 0.82
N HIS A 27 21.51 -1.04 1.77
CA HIS A 27 21.86 -0.98 3.19
C HIS A 27 21.95 0.45 3.74
N VAL A 28 21.02 1.31 3.30
CA VAL A 28 20.93 2.71 3.72
C VAL A 28 19.76 2.95 4.66
N TYR A 29 19.97 3.83 5.63
CA TYR A 29 18.95 4.34 6.53
C TYR A 29 18.68 5.79 6.15
N ILE A 30 17.58 6.00 5.44
CA ILE A 30 17.18 7.31 4.92
C ILE A 30 16.28 7.96 5.96
N ARG A 31 16.84 8.91 6.72
CA ARG A 31 16.11 9.73 7.68
C ARG A 31 15.40 10.86 6.93
N GLY A 32 14.44 10.51 6.09
CA GLY A 32 13.78 11.45 5.20
C GLY A 32 12.84 10.76 4.20
N PHE A 33 12.24 11.58 3.36
CA PHE A 33 11.42 11.21 2.22
C PHE A 33 12.28 10.92 0.99
N ILE A 34 11.71 10.26 -0.01
CA ILE A 34 12.32 10.11 -1.34
C ILE A 34 11.39 10.70 -2.39
N TYR A 35 11.91 11.62 -3.19
CA TYR A 35 11.19 12.18 -4.33
C TYR A 35 11.90 11.77 -5.63
N LEU A 36 11.23 10.94 -6.44
CA LEU A 36 11.66 10.56 -7.78
C LEU A 36 11.01 11.55 -8.76
N GLY A 37 11.75 12.60 -9.09
CA GLY A 37 11.25 13.73 -9.86
C GLY A 37 10.93 13.39 -11.32
N THR A 38 10.25 14.31 -12.01
CA THR A 38 9.74 14.11 -13.38
C THR A 38 10.79 13.76 -14.43
N ASN A 39 12.07 14.01 -14.16
CA ASN A 39 13.18 13.72 -15.07
C ASN A 39 13.93 12.42 -14.69
N CYS A 40 13.61 11.79 -13.55
CA CYS A 40 14.25 10.56 -13.05
C CYS A 40 13.87 9.36 -13.92
N SER A 41 14.59 9.19 -15.04
CA SER A 41 14.40 8.09 -15.98
C SER A 41 15.45 7.00 -15.75
N GLY A 42 15.12 5.75 -16.05
CA GLY A 42 16.03 4.61 -15.89
C GLY A 42 15.61 3.64 -14.79
N THR A 43 16.54 3.21 -13.94
CA THR A 43 16.28 2.22 -12.88
C THR A 43 16.75 2.73 -11.52
N VAL A 44 15.86 2.71 -10.53
CA VAL A 44 16.17 2.95 -9.12
C VAL A 44 15.93 1.64 -8.37
N THR A 45 16.95 1.15 -7.67
CA THR A 45 16.84 -0.04 -6.81
C THR A 45 17.11 0.36 -5.36
N ILE A 46 16.14 0.12 -4.49
CA ILE A 46 16.26 0.31 -3.04
C ILE A 46 16.21 -1.08 -2.41
N LYS A 47 17.26 -1.45 -1.67
CA LYS A 47 17.34 -2.78 -1.07
C LYS A 47 18.01 -2.82 0.29
N ASN A 48 17.61 -3.77 1.14
CA ASN A 48 18.15 -3.95 2.50
C ASN A 48 18.12 -2.65 3.33
N SER A 49 17.15 -1.78 3.07
CA SER A 49 17.18 -0.37 3.48
C SER A 49 16.01 -0.03 4.39
N ILE A 50 16.09 1.14 5.03
CA ILE A 50 15.01 1.68 5.84
C ILE A 50 14.76 3.11 5.39
N ILE A 51 13.53 3.43 5.02
CA ILE A 51 13.08 4.78 4.70
C ILE A 51 12.21 5.25 5.86
N ALA A 52 12.74 6.21 6.61
CA ALA A 52 12.16 6.68 7.85
C ALA A 52 12.12 8.22 7.93
N PRO A 53 11.11 8.86 7.32
CA PRO A 53 10.92 10.29 7.48
C PRO A 53 10.60 10.63 8.95
N PRO A 54 10.85 11.87 9.40
CA PRO A 54 10.43 12.33 10.73
C PRO A 54 8.93 12.10 10.96
N ALA A 55 8.51 11.89 12.22
CA ALA A 55 7.09 11.83 12.55
C ALA A 55 6.41 13.21 12.40
N GLY A 56 5.12 13.21 12.03
CA GLY A 56 4.23 14.39 12.11
C GLY A 56 4.39 15.42 11.01
N THR A 57 4.70 14.95 9.82
CA THR A 57 4.93 15.75 8.63
C THR A 57 3.71 15.67 7.71
N ASN A 58 3.43 16.79 7.03
CA ASN A 58 2.29 16.94 6.12
C ASN A 58 2.62 16.52 4.68
N GLN A 59 3.76 15.85 4.45
CA GLN A 59 4.07 15.33 3.12
C GLN A 59 3.11 14.19 2.73
N ARG A 60 2.78 14.14 1.44
CA ARG A 60 1.77 13.20 0.89
C ARG A 60 2.28 11.77 0.72
N SER A 61 3.58 11.55 0.67
CA SER A 61 4.10 10.19 0.52
C SER A 61 5.52 10.01 1.00
N ILE A 62 5.84 8.82 1.54
CA ILE A 62 7.23 8.45 1.90
C ILE A 62 8.11 8.38 0.66
N LEU A 63 7.58 7.79 -0.41
CA LEU A 63 8.20 7.70 -1.72
C LEU A 63 7.25 8.22 -2.79
N ASN A 64 7.61 9.31 -3.45
CA ASN A 64 6.84 9.88 -4.56
C ASN A 64 7.52 9.53 -5.89
N ASN A 65 6.76 9.07 -6.89
CA ASN A 65 7.26 8.91 -8.25
C ASN A 65 6.46 9.71 -9.28
N SER A 66 7.11 10.71 -9.86
CA SER A 66 6.52 11.60 -10.85
C SER A 66 6.90 11.26 -12.31
N ASN A 67 7.68 10.20 -12.57
CA ASN A 67 8.19 9.86 -13.91
C ASN A 67 7.67 8.52 -14.45
N GLY A 68 7.25 8.52 -15.73
CA GLY A 68 6.76 7.36 -16.45
C GLY A 68 7.85 6.52 -17.12
N GLY A 69 9.09 6.99 -17.22
CA GLY A 69 10.22 6.24 -17.79
C GLY A 69 11.07 5.49 -16.76
N LEU A 70 10.52 5.22 -15.58
CA LEU A 70 11.25 4.70 -14.43
C LEU A 70 10.87 3.25 -14.13
N THR A 71 11.88 2.42 -13.85
CA THR A 71 11.72 1.15 -13.14
C THR A 71 12.19 1.31 -11.71
N LEU A 72 11.26 1.18 -10.76
CA LEU A 72 11.52 1.22 -9.34
C LEU A 72 11.47 -0.19 -8.76
N ASN A 73 12.58 -0.65 -8.21
CA ASN A 73 12.68 -1.93 -7.51
C ASN A 73 12.90 -1.66 -6.02
N ILE A 74 12.03 -2.20 -5.17
CA ILE A 74 12.15 -2.11 -3.72
C ILE A 74 12.15 -3.53 -3.15
N MET A 75 13.18 -3.89 -2.40
CA MET A 75 13.27 -5.23 -1.84
C MET A 75 13.90 -5.25 -0.45
N ASP A 76 13.45 -6.15 0.43
CA ASP A 76 14.02 -6.29 1.79
C ASP A 76 14.11 -4.93 2.52
N THR A 77 13.08 -4.11 2.38
CA THR A 77 13.11 -2.69 2.78
C THR A 77 11.95 -2.38 3.69
N THR A 78 12.21 -1.63 4.77
CA THR A 78 11.18 -1.10 5.66
C THR A 78 10.88 0.35 5.29
N ILE A 79 9.60 0.69 5.17
CA ILE A 79 9.11 2.03 4.86
C ILE A 79 8.13 2.42 5.97
N ARG A 80 8.57 3.28 6.90
CA ARG A 80 7.74 3.73 8.02
C ARG A 80 8.31 5.01 8.61
N PRO A 81 7.49 5.95 9.12
CA PRO A 81 8.01 7.09 9.87
C PRO A 81 8.91 6.67 11.03
N GLU A 82 9.82 7.57 11.40
CA GLU A 82 10.62 7.45 12.62
C GLU A 82 9.72 7.18 13.82
N PRO A 83 10.06 6.21 14.67
CA PRO A 83 9.31 5.97 15.89
C PRO A 83 9.40 7.22 16.79
N VAL A 84 8.27 7.60 17.39
CA VAL A 84 8.28 8.65 18.41
C VAL A 84 8.95 8.14 19.69
N PRO A 85 9.65 9.02 20.44
CA PRO A 85 10.18 8.66 21.75
C PRO A 85 9.09 8.10 22.67
N PHE A 86 9.47 7.25 23.63
CA PHE A 86 8.55 6.66 24.59
C PHE A 86 7.70 7.75 25.28
N GLY A 87 6.36 7.62 25.20
CA GLY A 87 5.41 8.61 25.72
C GLY A 87 5.04 9.74 24.74
N GLY A 88 5.66 9.77 23.54
CA GLY A 88 5.26 10.65 22.45
C GLY A 88 4.04 10.13 21.70
N THR A 89 3.26 11.05 21.11
CA THR A 89 2.15 10.69 20.23
C THR A 89 2.71 10.42 18.84
N ASN A 90 2.51 9.21 18.32
CA ASN A 90 2.92 8.88 16.95
C ASN A 90 2.14 9.77 15.98
N ALA A 91 2.85 10.64 15.27
CA ALA A 91 2.25 11.51 14.28
C ALA A 91 2.49 10.85 12.92
N ALA A 92 1.54 10.00 12.54
CA ALA A 92 1.64 9.22 11.32
C ALA A 92 1.46 10.10 10.08
N LEU A 93 1.88 9.58 8.93
CA LEU A 93 1.67 10.24 7.65
C LEU A 93 0.21 10.15 7.25
N THR A 94 -0.36 11.27 6.79
CA THR A 94 -1.79 11.42 6.55
C THR A 94 -2.27 10.91 5.21
N ASP A 95 -1.37 10.53 4.29
CA ASP A 95 -1.75 10.27 2.90
C ASP A 95 -1.23 8.89 2.45
N HIS A 96 0.02 8.72 1.97
CA HIS A 96 0.47 7.42 1.46
C HIS A 96 1.91 7.01 1.82
N ALA A 97 2.26 5.73 1.73
CA ALA A 97 3.63 5.25 1.72
C ALA A 97 4.28 5.48 0.33
N THR A 98 3.51 5.25 -0.73
CA THR A 98 3.88 5.59 -2.10
C THR A 98 2.81 6.43 -2.77
N ASN A 99 3.19 7.42 -3.59
CA ASN A 99 2.25 8.19 -4.41
C ASN A 99 2.85 8.49 -5.78
N GLY A 100 1.97 8.59 -6.79
CA GLY A 100 2.33 8.99 -8.14
C GLY A 100 2.98 7.86 -8.94
N CYS A 101 2.47 7.66 -10.15
CA CYS A 101 3.17 7.01 -11.24
C CYS A 101 2.59 7.59 -12.51
N ALA A 102 3.40 8.29 -13.29
CA ALA A 102 2.99 8.61 -14.64
C ALA A 102 2.88 7.30 -15.46
N PRO A 103 2.08 7.29 -16.54
CA PRO A 103 1.97 6.12 -17.42
C PRO A 103 3.34 5.58 -17.82
N ASN A 104 3.46 4.25 -17.93
CA ASN A 104 4.70 3.49 -18.22
C ASN A 104 5.73 3.33 -17.09
N CYS A 105 5.46 3.82 -15.87
CA CYS A 105 6.28 3.46 -14.72
C CYS A 105 6.16 1.95 -14.41
N TYR A 106 7.23 1.33 -13.91
CA TYR A 106 7.22 -0.04 -13.39
C TYR A 106 7.60 -0.03 -11.92
N ILE A 107 6.77 -0.60 -11.05
CA ILE A 107 7.08 -0.76 -9.62
C ILE A 107 7.12 -2.25 -9.28
N ASN A 108 8.25 -2.69 -8.73
CA ASN A 108 8.40 -4.03 -8.17
C ASN A 108 8.73 -3.93 -6.69
N MET A 109 7.87 -4.48 -5.84
CA MET A 109 8.08 -4.57 -4.39
C MET A 109 8.10 -6.02 -3.94
N ASN A 110 9.16 -6.44 -3.25
CA ASN A 110 9.32 -7.80 -2.75
C ASN A 110 9.90 -7.83 -1.33
N ARG A 111 9.21 -8.45 -0.37
CA ARG A 111 9.63 -8.43 1.05
C ARG A 111 9.79 -7.01 1.58
N VAL A 112 8.80 -6.18 1.31
CA VAL A 112 8.72 -4.80 1.81
C VAL A 112 7.81 -4.77 3.02
N ASP A 113 8.26 -4.06 4.05
CA ASP A 113 7.51 -3.82 5.29
C ASP A 113 7.06 -2.36 5.32
N VAL A 114 5.75 -2.11 5.23
CA VAL A 114 5.18 -0.77 5.21
C VAL A 114 4.31 -0.60 6.46
N ALA A 115 4.65 0.42 7.26
CA ALA A 115 3.95 0.67 8.52
C ALA A 115 3.72 2.16 8.82
N ASN A 116 2.69 2.45 9.63
CA ASN A 116 2.42 3.80 10.16
C ASN A 116 2.26 4.88 9.07
N SER A 117 1.57 4.52 7.98
CA SER A 117 1.26 5.40 6.84
C SER A 117 -0.25 5.39 6.53
N GLY A 118 -0.75 6.26 5.65
CA GLY A 118 -2.15 6.20 5.19
C GLY A 118 -2.44 5.13 4.12
N GLY A 119 -1.53 4.15 3.95
CA GLY A 119 -1.65 3.07 2.96
C GLY A 119 -0.82 3.29 1.71
N MET A 120 -0.96 2.43 0.69
CA MET A 120 -0.22 2.52 -0.56
C MET A 120 -1.09 2.99 -1.71
N CYS A 121 -0.82 4.18 -2.25
CA CYS A 121 -1.43 4.63 -3.49
C CYS A 121 -0.55 4.24 -4.68
N LEU A 122 -1.15 3.49 -5.61
CA LEU A 122 -0.53 3.01 -6.83
C LEU A 122 -1.20 3.73 -8.00
N CYS A 123 -0.71 4.91 -8.35
CA CYS A 123 -1.28 5.70 -9.45
C CYS A 123 -0.85 5.21 -10.86
N GLY A 124 -0.34 3.97 -11.01
CA GLY A 124 0.41 3.55 -12.21
C GLY A 124 0.17 2.13 -12.68
N GLU A 125 0.36 1.98 -14.00
CA GLU A 125 0.40 0.71 -14.72
C GLU A 125 1.63 -0.08 -14.27
N ASN A 126 1.62 -1.41 -14.42
CA ASN A 126 2.80 -2.28 -14.22
C ASN A 126 3.37 -2.31 -12.79
N THR A 127 2.50 -2.60 -11.81
CA THR A 127 2.93 -2.80 -10.42
C THR A 127 2.87 -4.26 -10.00
N ILE A 128 3.93 -4.74 -9.34
CA ILE A 128 3.98 -6.03 -8.67
C ILE A 128 4.33 -5.81 -7.19
N ILE A 129 3.50 -6.33 -6.29
CA ILE A 129 3.74 -6.36 -4.84
C ILE A 129 3.68 -7.81 -4.38
N GLU A 130 4.77 -8.29 -3.82
CA GLU A 130 4.88 -9.67 -3.38
C GLU A 130 5.59 -9.86 -2.03
N ASN A 131 5.16 -10.89 -1.29
CA ASN A 131 5.79 -11.31 -0.04
C ASN A 131 5.99 -10.18 0.98
N SER A 132 5.12 -9.17 0.94
CA SER A 132 5.25 -7.92 1.68
C SER A 132 4.23 -7.85 2.82
N TRP A 133 4.51 -7.02 3.82
CA TRP A 133 3.61 -6.78 4.94
C TRP A 133 3.25 -5.29 4.97
N LEU A 134 1.96 -4.99 4.85
CA LEU A 134 1.42 -3.65 5.00
C LEU A 134 0.53 -3.65 6.24
N HIS A 135 0.90 -2.88 7.25
CA HIS A 135 0.24 -2.92 8.54
C HIS A 135 0.33 -1.59 9.28
N ASP A 136 -0.32 -1.48 10.43
CA ASP A 136 -0.26 -0.28 11.28
C ASP A 136 -0.56 1.01 10.52
N ASN A 137 -1.39 0.95 9.48
CA ASN A 137 -1.68 2.13 8.72
C ASN A 137 -2.49 3.06 9.61
N TYR A 138 -2.03 4.30 9.70
CA TYR A 138 -2.81 5.30 10.37
C TYR A 138 -4.03 5.52 9.55
N ILE A 139 -5.12 5.18 10.18
CA ILE A 139 -6.43 5.60 9.81
C ILE A 139 -6.47 7.11 10.02
N ALA A 140 -6.00 7.83 9.01
CA ALA A 140 -6.12 9.27 8.95
C ALA A 140 -7.59 9.58 9.21
N HIS A 141 -7.85 10.43 10.19
CA HIS A 141 -9.19 10.86 10.56
C HIS A 141 -10.08 9.82 11.26
N LEU A 142 -9.58 9.06 12.25
CA LEU A 142 -10.45 8.37 13.23
C LEU A 142 -11.50 9.32 13.87
N ALA A 143 -11.18 10.62 13.95
CA ALA A 143 -12.10 11.66 14.44
C ALA A 143 -13.06 12.21 13.36
N ASP A 144 -12.72 12.08 12.07
CA ASP A 144 -13.59 12.45 10.94
C ASP A 144 -13.41 11.48 9.75
N PRO A 145 -14.05 10.31 9.80
CA PRO A 145 -13.94 9.30 8.74
C PRO A 145 -14.27 9.76 7.32
N SER A 146 -14.92 10.93 7.14
CA SER A 146 -15.28 11.45 5.83
C SER A 146 -14.11 12.03 5.04
N GLU A 147 -12.99 12.33 5.71
CA GLU A 147 -11.75 12.81 5.09
C GLU A 147 -10.76 11.68 4.76
N ALA A 148 -11.04 10.45 5.19
CA ALA A 148 -10.17 9.30 4.99
C ALA A 148 -10.29 8.74 3.55
N HIS A 149 -9.36 9.11 2.67
CA HIS A 149 -9.18 8.47 1.36
C HIS A 149 -8.08 7.40 1.42
N THR A 150 -8.17 6.49 2.39
CA THR A 150 -7.04 5.62 2.81
C THR A 150 -7.31 4.13 2.55
N GLY A 151 -6.84 3.59 1.42
CA GLY A 151 -6.86 2.16 1.13
C GLY A 151 -5.57 1.48 1.57
N GLY A 152 -5.63 0.22 2.00
CA GLY A 152 -4.41 -0.54 2.32
C GLY A 152 -3.47 -0.59 1.11
N VAL A 153 -3.98 -1.05 -0.02
CA VAL A 153 -3.40 -0.94 -1.36
C VAL A 153 -4.45 -0.40 -2.31
N PHE A 154 -4.13 0.70 -2.99
CA PHE A 154 -5.06 1.47 -3.78
C PHE A 154 -4.51 1.78 -5.18
N PRO A 155 -4.81 0.96 -6.22
CA PRO A 155 -4.68 1.38 -7.60
C PRO A 155 -5.63 2.54 -7.94
N TYR A 156 -5.05 3.69 -8.29
CA TYR A 156 -5.78 4.87 -8.76
C TYR A 156 -5.64 5.01 -10.27
N GLY A 157 -6.77 5.08 -10.99
CA GLY A 157 -6.80 5.52 -12.38
C GLY A 157 -6.81 4.44 -13.48
N GLY A 158 -7.37 3.26 -13.21
CA GLY A 158 -7.65 2.24 -14.25
C GLY A 158 -6.41 1.68 -14.98
N SER A 159 -5.23 1.95 -14.45
CA SER A 159 -3.92 1.67 -15.02
C SER A 159 -3.42 0.30 -14.57
N GLY A 160 -3.90 -0.75 -15.24
CA GLY A 160 -3.31 -2.10 -15.14
C GLY A 160 -2.09 -2.28 -16.05
N PRO A 161 -1.30 -3.36 -15.91
CA PRO A 161 -1.50 -4.50 -15.01
C PRO A 161 -1.02 -4.25 -13.57
N VAL A 162 -1.71 -4.86 -12.60
CA VAL A 162 -1.34 -4.84 -11.17
C VAL A 162 -1.41 -6.25 -10.63
N THR A 163 -0.35 -6.71 -9.98
CA THR A 163 -0.30 -8.01 -9.30
C THR A 163 0.07 -7.83 -7.84
N ILE A 164 -0.78 -8.34 -6.95
CA ILE A 164 -0.61 -8.31 -5.50
C ILE A 164 -0.69 -9.76 -5.03
N ARG A 165 0.43 -10.33 -4.61
CA ARG A 165 0.49 -11.76 -4.27
C ARG A 165 1.28 -12.12 -3.03
N ASN A 166 0.81 -13.13 -2.29
CA ASN A 166 1.49 -13.68 -1.12
C ASN A 166 1.84 -12.62 -0.06
N ASN A 167 1.02 -11.58 0.08
CA ASN A 167 1.22 -10.51 1.03
C ASN A 167 0.39 -10.73 2.31
N ARG A 168 0.77 -10.00 3.36
CA ARG A 168 -0.05 -9.79 4.55
C ARG A 168 -0.49 -8.32 4.58
N LEU A 169 -1.79 -8.06 4.49
CA LEU A 169 -2.38 -6.73 4.35
C LEU A 169 -3.36 -6.49 5.48
N GLU A 170 -2.97 -5.64 6.45
CA GLU A 170 -3.65 -5.49 7.73
C GLU A 170 -3.56 -4.04 8.25
N PRO A 171 -4.12 -3.06 7.52
CA PRO A 171 -3.98 -1.64 7.87
C PRO A 171 -4.44 -1.32 9.30
N GLY A 172 -5.49 -1.97 9.81
CA GLY A 172 -5.98 -1.78 11.17
C GLY A 172 -5.27 -2.59 12.26
N PHE A 173 -4.11 -3.20 11.99
CA PHE A 173 -3.30 -3.86 13.01
C PHE A 173 -2.47 -2.85 13.80
N ASN A 174 -2.09 -3.16 15.04
CA ASN A 174 -1.09 -2.39 15.79
C ASN A 174 0.02 -3.35 16.22
N ALA A 175 1.18 -3.28 15.57
CA ALA A 175 2.31 -4.15 15.88
C ALA A 175 2.93 -3.85 17.25
N GLY A 176 2.77 -2.63 17.77
CA GLY A 176 3.23 -2.26 19.11
C GLY A 176 2.45 -2.95 20.23
N THR A 177 1.17 -3.24 20.02
CA THR A 177 0.31 -3.93 21.00
C THR A 177 -0.02 -5.38 20.61
N GLY A 178 0.19 -5.75 19.35
CA GLY A 178 -0.23 -7.02 18.77
C GLY A 178 -1.76 -7.18 18.67
N GLN A 179 -2.51 -6.07 18.68
CA GLN A 179 -3.97 -6.05 18.70
C GLN A 179 -4.54 -5.19 17.57
N PRO A 180 -5.79 -5.40 17.14
CA PRO A 180 -6.48 -4.46 16.26
C PRO A 180 -6.54 -3.04 16.86
N VAL A 181 -6.40 -2.02 16.02
CA VAL A 181 -6.63 -0.62 16.37
C VAL A 181 -8.10 -0.41 16.72
N ASN A 182 -8.44 0.27 17.81
CA ASN A 182 -9.85 0.52 18.13
C ASN A 182 -10.56 1.33 17.03
N ASN A 183 -11.81 0.97 16.72
CA ASN A 183 -12.65 1.63 15.70
C ASN A 183 -12.06 1.65 14.28
N TYR A 184 -11.14 0.74 13.96
CA TYR A 184 -10.52 0.71 12.63
C TYR A 184 -11.52 0.58 11.48
N TRP A 185 -12.68 -0.02 11.73
CA TRP A 185 -13.78 -0.18 10.78
C TRP A 185 -14.53 1.13 10.46
N GLN A 186 -14.35 2.19 11.25
CA GLN A 186 -15.07 3.46 11.06
C GLN A 186 -14.48 4.30 9.95
N ALA A 187 -13.16 4.24 9.75
CA ALA A 187 -12.57 4.89 8.61
C ALA A 187 -12.74 4.03 7.39
N ILE A 188 -13.57 4.54 6.51
CA ILE A 188 -13.79 3.98 5.20
C ILE A 188 -12.45 4.00 4.49
N THR A 189 -11.96 2.81 4.13
CA THR A 189 -11.61 2.44 2.76
C THR A 189 -11.05 1.01 2.78
N ALA A 190 -11.30 0.23 1.72
CA ALA A 190 -11.02 -1.20 1.75
C ALA A 190 -9.51 -1.52 1.87
N VAL A 191 -9.15 -2.70 2.39
CA VAL A 191 -7.74 -3.14 2.39
C VAL A 191 -7.20 -3.21 0.97
N LEU A 192 -7.97 -3.80 0.05
CA LEU A 192 -7.78 -3.68 -1.38
C LEU A 192 -8.88 -2.79 -1.95
N PHE A 193 -8.51 -1.61 -2.42
CA PHE A 193 -9.47 -0.64 -2.97
C PHE A 193 -9.12 -0.35 -4.43
N THR A 194 -10.08 -0.30 -5.34
CA THR A 194 -9.83 0.08 -6.74
C THR A 194 -10.77 1.18 -7.17
N GLN A 195 -10.23 2.24 -7.80
CA GLN A 195 -11.00 3.37 -8.30
C GLN A 195 -10.57 3.80 -9.70
N GLY A 196 -11.57 4.12 -10.52
CA GLY A 196 -11.39 4.67 -11.85
C GLY A 196 -11.32 6.19 -11.84
N THR A 197 -10.54 6.75 -12.75
CA THR A 197 -10.58 8.18 -13.04
C THR A 197 -10.88 8.42 -14.51
N GLY A 198 -11.63 9.48 -14.83
CA GLY A 198 -11.80 9.93 -16.22
C GLY A 198 -12.34 8.89 -17.22
N GLY A 199 -13.15 7.93 -16.76
CA GLY A 199 -13.71 6.87 -17.61
C GLY A 199 -12.77 5.68 -17.89
N THR A 200 -11.64 5.58 -17.20
CA THR A 200 -10.73 4.42 -17.27
C THR A 200 -11.35 3.18 -16.62
N VAL A 201 -10.94 2.00 -17.09
CA VAL A 201 -11.37 0.70 -16.56
C VAL A 201 -10.13 -0.10 -16.20
N LEU A 202 -10.02 -0.46 -14.92
CA LEU A 202 -8.94 -1.29 -14.43
C LEU A 202 -9.01 -2.68 -15.08
N ARG A 203 -7.90 -3.16 -15.64
CA ARG A 203 -7.78 -4.49 -16.26
C ARG A 203 -6.52 -5.18 -15.77
N ASN A 204 -6.44 -6.50 -15.92
CA ASN A 204 -5.26 -7.27 -15.54
C ASN A 204 -4.85 -7.04 -14.08
N TYR A 205 -5.85 -6.97 -13.19
CA TYR A 205 -5.65 -6.87 -11.75
C TYR A 205 -5.74 -8.27 -11.13
N VAL A 206 -4.68 -8.66 -10.45
CA VAL A 206 -4.56 -9.98 -9.81
C VAL A 206 -4.24 -9.79 -8.33
N ALA A 207 -5.13 -10.27 -7.47
CA ALA A 207 -4.90 -10.43 -6.04
C ALA A 207 -4.91 -11.93 -5.69
N GLU A 208 -3.75 -12.52 -5.40
CA GLU A 208 -3.65 -13.95 -5.14
C GLU A 208 -2.85 -14.35 -3.89
N GLY A 209 -3.34 -15.34 -3.15
CA GLY A 209 -2.59 -15.92 -2.03
C GLY A 209 -2.31 -14.95 -0.89
N ASN A 210 -3.02 -13.83 -0.79
CA ASN A 210 -2.81 -12.82 0.26
C ASN A 210 -3.57 -13.19 1.53
N PHE A 211 -3.08 -12.72 2.69
CA PHE A 211 -3.90 -12.53 3.88
C PHE A 211 -4.36 -11.07 3.93
N ILE A 212 -5.67 -10.87 4.00
CA ILE A 212 -6.33 -9.56 3.93
C ILE A 212 -7.21 -9.43 5.16
N SER A 213 -6.97 -8.44 6.01
CA SER A 213 -7.77 -8.26 7.21
C SER A 213 -7.74 -6.84 7.72
N LEU A 214 -8.58 -6.57 8.74
CA LEU A 214 -8.55 -5.36 9.53
C LEU A 214 -8.75 -4.07 8.72
N GLY A 215 -9.55 -4.14 7.65
CA GLY A 215 -10.18 -2.97 7.03
C GLY A 215 -11.63 -2.80 7.45
N ALA A 216 -12.23 -1.65 7.14
CA ALA A 216 -13.69 -1.51 7.14
C ALA A 216 -14.33 -2.47 6.12
N PHE A 217 -13.63 -2.67 5.00
CA PHE A 217 -13.89 -3.70 4.00
C PHE A 217 -12.57 -4.37 3.65
N ASP A 218 -12.56 -5.66 3.38
CA ASP A 218 -11.34 -6.32 2.89
C ASP A 218 -11.11 -5.99 1.41
N VAL A 219 -12.18 -5.88 0.61
CA VAL A 219 -12.14 -5.56 -0.81
C VAL A 219 -13.25 -4.55 -1.13
N GLY A 220 -12.88 -3.47 -1.83
CA GLY A 220 -13.80 -2.45 -2.35
C GLY A 220 -13.44 -2.13 -3.79
N VAL A 221 -14.31 -2.50 -4.73
CA VAL A 221 -14.03 -2.35 -6.16
C VAL A 221 -15.02 -1.37 -6.77
N GLU A 222 -14.56 -0.19 -7.19
CA GLU A 222 -15.43 0.80 -7.84
C GLU A 222 -15.51 0.63 -9.36
N ASN A 223 -14.46 0.08 -9.99
CA ASN A 223 -14.46 -0.24 -11.42
C ASN A 223 -13.45 -1.36 -11.74
N GLY A 224 -13.70 -2.12 -12.81
CA GLY A 224 -12.70 -3.07 -13.31
C GLY A 224 -13.28 -4.16 -14.19
N GLU A 225 -12.48 -4.71 -15.08
CA GLU A 225 -12.88 -5.77 -16.01
C GLU A 225 -11.94 -6.97 -15.91
N GLY A 226 -12.53 -8.14 -15.70
CA GLY A 226 -11.80 -9.40 -15.62
C GLY A 226 -10.86 -9.47 -14.41
N LEU A 227 -11.28 -8.95 -13.25
CA LEU A 227 -10.48 -8.97 -12.04
C LEU A 227 -10.29 -10.41 -11.54
N VAL A 228 -9.09 -10.71 -11.04
CA VAL A 228 -8.75 -12.04 -10.50
C VAL A 228 -8.46 -11.91 -9.02
N PHE A 229 -9.30 -12.54 -8.21
CA PHE A 229 -9.11 -12.70 -6.77
C PHE A 229 -9.09 -14.19 -6.46
N ARG A 230 -7.92 -14.77 -6.16
CA ARG A 230 -7.86 -16.22 -5.94
C ARG A 230 -7.00 -16.64 -4.76
N ASN A 231 -7.41 -17.70 -4.08
CA ASN A 231 -6.66 -18.31 -2.99
C ASN A 231 -6.31 -17.36 -1.83
N ASN A 232 -7.06 -16.26 -1.66
CA ASN A 232 -6.83 -15.32 -0.57
C ASN A 232 -7.47 -15.81 0.74
N VAL A 233 -6.95 -15.31 1.85
CA VAL A 233 -7.46 -15.52 3.19
C VAL A 233 -7.98 -14.18 3.71
N PHE A 234 -9.26 -14.12 4.03
CA PHE A 234 -9.93 -12.95 4.58
C PHE A 234 -10.07 -13.11 6.09
N GLY A 235 -9.60 -12.17 6.90
CA GLY A 235 -9.56 -12.36 8.36
C GLY A 235 -10.94 -12.38 9.04
N PRO A 236 -10.99 -12.46 10.39
CA PRO A 236 -12.18 -12.90 11.14
C PRO A 236 -12.93 -11.79 11.90
N ASN A 237 -12.55 -10.51 11.77
CA ASN A 237 -13.27 -9.38 12.37
C ASN A 237 -14.21 -8.48 11.47
N HIS A 238 -13.89 -8.09 10.23
CA HIS A 238 -14.87 -7.54 9.26
C HIS A 238 -14.68 -7.99 7.80
N TRP A 239 -15.70 -8.65 7.21
CA TRP A 239 -15.81 -9.00 5.78
C TRP A 239 -17.12 -8.41 5.28
N GLY A 240 -17.05 -7.71 4.17
CA GLY A 240 -18.22 -7.17 3.50
C GLY A 240 -17.82 -6.69 2.11
N GLU A 241 -18.75 -6.83 1.19
CA GLU A 241 -18.69 -6.16 -0.10
C GLU A 241 -19.01 -4.68 0.11
N THR A 242 -18.32 -3.80 -0.60
CA THR A 242 -18.90 -2.50 -0.90
C THR A 242 -20.02 -2.72 -1.92
N THR A 243 -21.23 -3.03 -1.46
CA THR A 243 -22.45 -3.02 -2.30
C THR A 243 -22.80 -1.62 -2.83
N THR A 244 -21.96 -0.62 -2.55
CA THR A 244 -22.15 0.78 -2.90
C THR A 244 -21.59 1.17 -4.26
N CYS A 245 -21.12 0.22 -5.07
CA CYS A 245 -21.09 0.51 -6.48
C CYS A 245 -22.54 0.50 -6.98
N SER A 246 -23.12 1.70 -7.08
CA SER A 246 -24.44 1.90 -7.67
C SER A 246 -24.51 1.15 -9.01
N THR A 247 -25.72 0.83 -9.47
CA THR A 247 -26.05 0.08 -10.70
C THR A 247 -25.36 0.54 -12.01
N SER A 248 -24.51 1.57 -11.96
CA SER A 248 -23.65 2.11 -13.01
C SER A 248 -22.19 1.59 -13.01
N CYS A 249 -21.72 0.84 -12.02
CA CYS A 249 -20.34 0.33 -12.02
C CYS A 249 -20.20 -0.97 -12.83
N GLY A 250 -19.45 -0.92 -13.93
CA GLY A 250 -19.18 -2.09 -14.79
C GLY A 250 -18.04 -2.97 -14.26
N VAL A 251 -18.21 -3.59 -13.08
CA VAL A 251 -17.22 -4.51 -12.50
C VAL A 251 -17.45 -5.94 -13.01
N THR A 252 -16.41 -6.61 -13.50
CA THR A 252 -16.45 -8.06 -13.79
C THR A 252 -15.27 -8.80 -13.17
N TYR A 253 -15.53 -10.00 -12.69
CA TYR A 253 -14.53 -10.90 -12.12
C TYR A 253 -14.29 -12.06 -13.09
N ALA A 254 -13.03 -12.30 -13.45
CA ALA A 254 -12.63 -13.45 -14.25
C ALA A 254 -12.40 -14.69 -13.38
N ASP A 255 -12.02 -14.52 -12.11
CA ASP A 255 -11.77 -15.61 -11.16
C ASP A 255 -11.95 -15.11 -9.72
N TRP A 256 -12.73 -15.85 -8.92
CA TRP A 256 -12.96 -15.65 -7.47
C TRP A 256 -12.65 -16.93 -6.66
N SER A 257 -11.90 -17.87 -7.23
CA SER A 257 -11.77 -19.22 -6.66
C SER A 257 -10.85 -19.28 -5.43
N GLY A 258 -11.13 -20.22 -4.52
CA GLY A 258 -10.22 -20.53 -3.40
C GLY A 258 -10.14 -19.46 -2.30
N ASN A 259 -10.96 -18.42 -2.34
CA ASN A 259 -11.04 -17.41 -1.29
C ASN A 259 -11.75 -17.96 -0.05
N VAL A 260 -11.09 -17.90 1.10
CA VAL A 260 -11.61 -18.46 2.37
C VAL A 260 -11.46 -17.46 3.50
N LYS A 261 -12.24 -17.64 4.56
CA LYS A 261 -12.03 -16.92 5.82
C LYS A 261 -10.84 -17.51 6.56
N GLY A 262 -10.11 -16.71 7.30
CA GLY A 262 -9.05 -17.12 8.22
C GLY A 262 -9.24 -16.48 9.58
N ASP A 263 -8.44 -16.94 10.55
CA ASP A 263 -8.32 -16.25 11.84
C ASP A 263 -7.43 -15.00 11.74
N ILE A 264 -7.21 -14.33 12.87
CA ILE A 264 -6.43 -13.09 12.94
C ILE A 264 -4.95 -13.29 12.59
N ASN A 265 -4.48 -14.53 12.58
CA ASN A 265 -3.11 -14.88 12.23
C ASN A 265 -2.98 -15.33 10.77
N GLY A 266 -4.09 -15.34 10.00
CA GLY A 266 -4.13 -15.82 8.62
C GLY A 266 -4.25 -17.34 8.51
N VAL A 267 -4.59 -18.06 9.59
CA VAL A 267 -4.85 -19.49 9.53
C VAL A 267 -6.17 -19.74 8.82
N LYS A 268 -6.12 -20.45 7.69
CA LYS A 268 -7.27 -20.75 6.85
C LYS A 268 -8.35 -21.54 7.58
N THR A 269 -9.60 -21.16 7.38
CA THR A 269 -10.78 -21.96 7.72
C THR A 269 -11.33 -22.67 6.46
N SER A 270 -12.34 -23.51 6.65
CA SER A 270 -13.10 -24.12 5.56
C SER A 270 -14.23 -23.23 5.01
N VAL A 271 -14.42 -22.02 5.57
CA VAL A 271 -15.53 -21.14 5.18
C VAL A 271 -15.13 -20.36 3.94
N VAL A 272 -15.83 -20.59 2.85
CA VAL A 272 -15.63 -19.86 1.58
C VAL A 272 -16.15 -18.43 1.72
N VAL A 273 -15.43 -17.48 1.13
CA VAL A 273 -15.93 -16.10 0.98
C VAL A 273 -16.82 -16.05 -0.25
N PRO A 274 -18.10 -15.63 -0.13
CA PRO A 274 -19.02 -15.51 -1.27
C PRO A 274 -18.45 -14.64 -2.39
N HIS A 275 -18.85 -14.93 -3.62
CA HIS A 275 -18.55 -14.07 -4.77
C HIS A 275 -19.43 -12.81 -4.70
N PRO A 276 -18.86 -11.60 -4.89
CA PRO A 276 -19.59 -10.34 -4.94
C PRO A 276 -20.63 -10.19 -6.05
#